data_AF-A0A6A5H8V1-F1
#
_entry.id   AF-A0A6A5H8V1-F1
#
_cell.length_a   1.000
_cell.length_b   1.000
_cell.length_c   1.000
_cell.angle_alpha   90.00
_cell.angle_beta   90.00
_cell.angle_gamma   90.00
#
_symmetry.space_group_name_H-M   'P 1'
#
loop_
_entity.id
_entity.type
_entity.pdbx_description
1 polymer ?
#
loop_
_entity_poly.entity_id
_entity_poly.type
_entity_poly.pdbx_seq_one_letter_code
_entity_poly.pdbx_strand_id
1 'polypeptide(L)'
;MTTPSKPLSYLTSECVALYIDPNKRLQLYLRCPSRASAHKNEAVRIRDLKVRPNNFEMDGTVYSLGVITQYTNYPNPRFLVLDNAKGGIQEHVDIYGLPPRRTQDEVENVELDNAEKNQFKRNDNQNEARTQAWKLD
;
A
#
# COMPACT_ATOMS: atom_id res chain seq x y z
N MET A 1 -21.90 -27.97 17.14
CA MET A 1 -22.43 -26.62 17.42
C MET A 1 -21.24 -25.70 17.65
N THR A 2 -20.90 -24.83 16.70
CA THR A 2 -19.87 -23.81 16.89
C THR A 2 -20.51 -22.67 17.67
N THR A 3 -20.24 -22.58 18.96
CA THR A 3 -20.55 -21.35 19.71
C THR A 3 -19.80 -20.21 19.03
N PRO A 4 -20.48 -19.16 18.52
CA PRO A 4 -19.77 -18.00 18.02
C PRO A 4 -18.96 -17.45 19.20
N SER A 5 -17.65 -17.26 19.00
CA SER A 5 -16.79 -16.70 20.04
C SER A 5 -17.43 -15.38 20.46
N LYS A 6 -17.88 -15.25 21.71
CA LYS A 6 -18.46 -13.99 22.18
C LYS A 6 -17.36 -12.93 22.07
N PRO A 7 -17.45 -11.99 21.12
CA PRO A 7 -16.46 -10.95 21.04
C PRO A 7 -16.48 -10.14 22.34
N LEU A 8 -15.33 -9.54 22.67
CA LEU A 8 -15.26 -8.56 23.74
C LEU A 8 -16.37 -7.52 23.49
N SER A 9 -17.17 -7.19 24.51
CA SER A 9 -18.28 -6.24 24.37
C SER A 9 -17.74 -4.85 23.99
N TYR A 10 -18.60 -3.99 23.46
CA TYR A 10 -18.21 -2.64 23.05
C TYR A 10 -17.50 -1.86 24.18
N LEU A 11 -18.15 -1.74 25.35
CA LEU A 11 -17.60 -1.03 26.50
C LEU A 11 -16.28 -1.64 26.99
N THR A 12 -16.20 -2.98 27.03
CA THR A 12 -14.94 -3.63 27.40
C THR A 12 -13.85 -3.38 26.36
N SER A 13 -14.20 -3.24 25.08
CA SER A 13 -13.25 -2.98 24.00
C SER A 13 -12.70 -1.57 24.08
N GLU A 14 -13.56 -0.58 24.42
CA GLU A 14 -13.14 0.79 24.71
C GLU A 14 -12.17 0.83 25.89
N CYS A 15 -12.54 0.25 27.04
CA CYS A 15 -11.67 0.23 28.22
C CYS A 15 -10.31 -0.40 27.92
N VAL A 16 -10.28 -1.52 27.20
CA VAL A 16 -9.03 -2.21 26.86
C VAL A 16 -8.22 -1.42 25.81
N ALA A 17 -8.87 -0.72 24.87
CA ALA A 17 -8.20 0.05 23.82
C ALA A 17 -7.23 1.13 24.37
N LEU A 18 -7.54 1.69 25.54
CA LEU A 18 -6.72 2.69 26.24
C LEU A 18 -5.35 2.16 26.72
N TYR A 19 -5.26 0.86 26.98
CA TYR A 19 -4.07 0.23 27.59
C TYR A 19 -3.34 -0.73 26.65
N ILE A 20 -3.89 -0.98 25.46
CA ILE A 20 -3.20 -1.77 24.44
C ILE A 20 -2.05 -0.94 23.84
N ASP A 21 -0.89 -1.60 23.68
CA ASP A 21 0.23 -1.09 22.90
C ASP A 21 -0.22 -0.57 21.51
N PRO A 22 0.17 0.64 21.10
CA PRO A 22 -0.37 1.28 19.90
C PRO A 22 -0.14 0.44 18.63
N ASN A 23 0.99 -0.26 18.52
CA ASN A 23 1.29 -1.13 17.37
C ASN A 23 0.37 -2.36 17.34
N LYS A 24 0.13 -2.99 18.49
CA LYS A 24 -0.84 -4.10 18.61
C LYS A 24 -2.25 -3.64 18.30
N ARG A 25 -2.63 -2.43 18.69
CA ARG A 25 -3.94 -1.84 18.40
C ARG A 25 -4.16 -1.63 16.91
N LEU A 26 -3.16 -1.14 16.17
CA LEU A 26 -3.22 -1.04 14.71
C LEU A 26 -3.40 -2.42 14.05
N GLN A 27 -2.68 -3.44 14.52
CA GLN A 27 -2.84 -4.80 13.98
C GLN A 27 -4.22 -5.40 14.26
N LEU A 28 -4.78 -5.14 15.46
CA LEU A 28 -6.14 -5.56 15.80
C LEU A 28 -7.19 -4.90 14.91
N TYR A 29 -7.02 -3.61 14.59
CA TYR A 29 -7.89 -2.90 13.67
C TYR A 29 -7.91 -3.56 12.28
N LEU A 30 -6.75 -3.92 11.75
CA LEU A 30 -6.62 -4.58 10.43
C LEU A 30 -7.23 -5.98 10.41
N ARG A 31 -7.03 -6.77 11.48
CA ARG A 31 -7.52 -8.15 11.56
C ARG A 31 -8.99 -8.25 11.97
N CYS A 32 -9.53 -7.25 12.67
CA CYS A 32 -10.89 -7.27 13.20
C CYS A 32 -11.64 -5.95 12.94
N PRO A 33 -11.99 -5.64 11.68
CA PRO A 33 -12.67 -4.38 11.34
C PRO A 33 -14.02 -4.20 12.05
N SER A 34 -14.70 -5.29 12.41
CA SER A 34 -15.98 -5.25 13.13
C SER A 34 -15.91 -4.59 14.51
N ARG A 35 -14.71 -4.45 15.10
CA ARG A 35 -14.49 -3.75 16.38
C ARG A 35 -13.79 -2.40 16.23
N ALA A 36 -13.62 -1.93 14.99
CA ALA A 36 -12.99 -0.66 14.70
C ALA A 36 -13.64 0.51 15.45
N SER A 37 -14.96 0.50 15.64
CA SER A 37 -15.71 1.57 16.30
C SER A 37 -15.24 1.82 17.74
N ALA A 38 -15.12 0.77 18.56
CA ALA A 38 -14.63 0.89 19.93
C ALA A 38 -13.18 1.41 19.99
N HIS A 39 -12.36 1.05 19.00
CA HIS A 39 -10.98 1.53 18.91
C HIS A 39 -10.84 2.90 18.21
N LYS A 40 -11.91 3.49 17.66
CA LYS A 40 -11.86 4.83 17.04
C LYS A 40 -12.15 5.94 18.04
N ASN A 41 -13.01 5.66 19.02
CA ASN A 41 -13.41 6.66 20.01
C ASN A 41 -12.34 6.93 21.07
N GLU A 42 -11.51 5.93 21.35
CA GLU A 42 -10.48 6.06 22.38
C GLU A 42 -9.19 6.67 21.86
N ALA A 43 -8.56 7.54 22.65
CA ALA A 43 -7.24 8.08 22.30
C ALA A 43 -6.18 6.97 22.25
N VAL A 44 -5.19 7.11 21.36
CA VAL A 44 -4.00 6.24 21.30
C VAL A 44 -2.86 6.95 22.01
N ARG A 45 -2.19 6.26 22.93
CA ARG A 45 -1.01 6.78 23.63
C ARG A 45 0.25 6.30 22.92
N ILE A 46 0.95 7.23 22.28
CA ILE A 46 2.24 7.00 21.62
C ILE A 46 3.32 7.62 22.51
N ARG A 47 4.37 6.87 22.83
CA ARG A 47 5.48 7.34 23.68
C ARG A 47 6.53 8.08 22.87
N ASP A 48 6.87 7.55 21.71
CA ASP A 48 7.82 8.18 20.78
C ASP A 48 7.27 8.13 19.36
N LEU A 49 7.18 9.29 18.73
CA LEU A 49 6.73 9.45 17.35
C LEU A 49 7.79 10.21 16.58
N LYS A 50 8.42 9.53 15.60
CA LYS A 50 9.34 10.18 14.67
C LYS A 50 8.71 10.20 13.29
N VAL A 51 8.42 11.39 12.77
CA VAL A 51 7.90 11.56 11.41
C VAL A 51 9.05 11.85 10.47
N ARG A 52 9.13 11.12 9.36
CA ARG A 52 10.13 11.28 8.29
C ARG A 52 9.40 11.43 6.96
N PRO A 53 10.07 11.90 5.89
CA PRO A 53 9.40 12.11 4.60
C PRO A 53 8.68 10.86 4.05
N ASN A 54 9.26 9.67 4.25
CA ASN A 54 8.80 8.43 3.62
C ASN A 54 8.19 7.41 4.60
N ASN A 55 8.26 7.69 5.90
CA ASN A 55 7.78 6.79 6.94
C ASN A 55 7.56 7.54 8.25
N PHE A 56 6.86 6.89 9.17
CA PHE A 56 6.84 7.29 10.55
C PHE A 56 7.24 6.12 11.44
N GLU A 57 7.88 6.42 12.55
CA GLU A 57 8.28 5.47 13.56
C GLU A 57 7.44 5.71 14.81
N MET A 58 6.73 4.69 15.27
CA MET A 58 5.85 4.73 16.43
C MET A 58 6.32 3.69 17.45
N ASP A 59 6.78 4.15 18.62
CA ASP A 59 7.30 3.29 19.68
C ASP A 59 8.35 2.26 19.17
N GLY A 60 9.25 2.72 18.28
CA GLY A 60 10.31 1.88 17.67
C GLY A 60 9.85 1.00 16.50
N THR A 61 8.57 1.04 16.11
CA THR A 61 8.05 0.34 14.93
C THR A 61 7.94 1.29 13.75
N VAL A 62 8.58 0.96 12.62
CA VAL A 62 8.57 1.79 11.40
C VAL A 62 7.39 1.40 10.51
N TYR A 63 6.62 2.40 10.11
CA TYR A 63 5.49 2.29 9.18
C TYR A 63 5.74 3.16 7.96
N SER A 64 5.56 2.59 6.77
CA SER A 64 5.59 3.31 5.49
C SER A 64 4.23 3.25 4.81
N LEU A 65 3.86 4.32 4.13
CA LEU A 65 2.72 4.34 3.21
C LEU A 65 3.23 4.06 1.80
N GLY A 66 2.57 3.15 1.10
CA GLY A 66 2.88 2.85 -0.29
C GLY A 66 1.63 2.62 -1.12
N VAL A 67 1.70 2.97 -2.40
CA VAL A 67 0.66 2.78 -3.41
C VAL A 67 0.97 1.51 -4.18
N ILE A 68 0.01 0.59 -4.17
CA ILE A 68 0.07 -0.67 -4.91
C ILE A 68 -0.72 -0.50 -6.20
N THR A 69 -0.04 -0.61 -7.34
CA THR A 69 -0.69 -0.49 -8.64
C THR A 69 -1.13 -1.86 -9.13
N GLN A 70 -2.41 -2.02 -9.45
CA GLN A 70 -2.95 -3.27 -9.99
C GLN A 70 -3.78 -3.00 -11.24
N TYR A 71 -3.38 -3.59 -12.36
CA TYR A 71 -4.16 -3.55 -13.59
C TYR A 71 -5.28 -4.59 -13.54
N THR A 72 -6.49 -4.16 -13.89
CA THR A 72 -7.71 -4.97 -13.80
C THR A 72 -7.87 -5.89 -15.01
N ASN A 73 -7.45 -5.44 -16.19
CA ASN A 73 -7.68 -6.13 -17.46
C ASN A 73 -6.44 -6.90 -17.95
N TYR A 74 -5.26 -6.63 -17.39
CA TYR A 74 -3.98 -7.19 -17.82
C TYR A 74 -3.12 -7.54 -16.60
N PRO A 75 -2.24 -8.54 -16.71
CA PRO A 75 -1.28 -8.81 -15.64
C PRO A 75 -0.37 -7.59 -15.43
N ASN A 76 0.02 -7.36 -14.19
CA ASN A 76 0.98 -6.32 -13.87
C ASN A 76 2.32 -6.60 -14.59
N PRO A 77 2.88 -5.61 -15.28
CA PRO A 77 4.27 -5.62 -15.74
C PRO A 77 5.24 -6.00 -14.63
N ARG A 78 6.36 -6.62 -15.02
CA ARG A 78 7.34 -7.14 -14.07
C ARG A 78 7.88 -6.09 -13.09
N PHE A 79 8.09 -4.84 -13.54
CA PHE A 79 8.57 -3.78 -12.66
C PHE A 79 7.55 -3.44 -11.57
N LEU A 80 6.26 -3.33 -11.91
CA LEU A 80 5.18 -3.11 -10.95
C LEU A 80 5.03 -4.28 -9.98
N VAL A 81 5.21 -5.52 -10.42
CA VAL A 81 5.20 -6.69 -9.52
C VAL A 81 6.32 -6.58 -8.49
N LEU A 82 7.53 -6.17 -8.91
CA LEU A 82 8.67 -5.99 -8.01
C LEU A 82 8.46 -4.83 -7.04
N ASP A 83 7.90 -3.71 -7.49
CA ASP A 83 7.62 -2.55 -6.64
C ASP A 83 6.51 -2.86 -5.64
N ASN A 84 5.42 -3.49 -6.07
CA ASN A 84 4.35 -3.94 -5.18
C ASN A 84 4.87 -4.91 -4.11
N ALA A 85 5.76 -5.84 -4.48
CA ALA A 85 6.38 -6.76 -3.53
C ALA A 85 7.25 -6.07 -2.46
N LYS A 86 7.77 -4.86 -2.77
CA LYS A 86 8.50 -4.01 -1.81
C LYS A 86 7.61 -3.09 -0.98
N GLY A 87 6.29 -3.21 -1.12
CA GLY A 87 5.32 -2.35 -0.43
C GLY A 87 4.78 -1.20 -1.28
N GLY A 88 5.07 -1.19 -2.59
CA GLY A 88 4.57 -0.18 -3.53
C GLY A 88 5.45 1.07 -3.60
N ILE A 89 5.00 2.03 -4.41
CA ILE A 89 5.68 3.34 -4.53
C ILE A 89 5.27 4.24 -3.37
N GLN A 90 6.21 5.05 -2.86
CA GLN A 90 5.96 5.93 -1.71
C GLN A 90 5.55 7.35 -2.12
N GLU A 91 5.50 7.60 -3.43
CA GLU A 91 5.14 8.90 -3.99
C GLU A 91 3.62 9.05 -4.07
N HIS A 92 3.14 10.28 -3.97
CA HIS A 92 1.76 10.60 -4.32
C HIS A 92 1.52 10.23 -5.79
N VAL A 93 0.29 9.85 -6.13
CA VAL A 93 -0.10 9.59 -7.52
C VAL A 93 -1.33 10.40 -7.88
N ASP A 94 -1.45 10.78 -9.16
CA ASP A 94 -2.64 11.44 -9.67
C ASP A 94 -3.82 10.46 -9.89
N ILE A 95 -4.92 10.97 -10.45
CA ILE A 95 -6.12 10.17 -10.72
C ILE A 95 -5.89 9.04 -11.74
N TYR A 96 -4.79 9.08 -12.48
CA TYR A 96 -4.40 8.06 -13.46
C TYR A 96 -3.33 7.11 -12.90
N GLY A 97 -2.88 7.30 -11.66
CA GLY A 97 -1.85 6.49 -11.03
C GLY A 97 -0.43 6.87 -11.44
N LEU A 98 -0.21 8.06 -12.01
CA LEU A 98 1.11 8.55 -12.38
C LEU A 98 1.71 9.38 -11.24
N PRO A 99 3.04 9.29 -10.99
CA PRO A 99 3.71 10.12 -10.00
C PRO A 99 3.66 11.61 -10.40
N PRO A 100 3.82 12.55 -9.44
CA PRO A 100 3.87 13.96 -9.74
C PRO A 100 4.98 14.29 -10.74
N ARG A 101 4.68 15.26 -11.60
CA ARG A 101 5.62 15.81 -12.59
C ARG A 101 6.94 16.18 -11.92
N ARG A 102 8.05 15.74 -12.51
CA ARG A 102 9.40 15.90 -11.94
C ARG A 102 9.94 17.32 -12.14
N THR A 103 9.44 18.04 -13.15
CA THR A 103 9.84 19.41 -13.45
C THR A 103 8.63 20.31 -13.72
N GLN A 104 8.86 21.62 -13.74
CA GLN A 104 7.83 22.62 -14.06
C GLN A 104 7.63 22.76 -15.58
N ASP A 105 8.55 22.20 -16.38
CA ASP A 105 8.50 22.20 -17.84
C ASP A 105 7.57 21.09 -18.34
N GLU A 106 6.44 21.47 -18.92
CA GLU A 106 5.45 20.51 -19.42
C GLU A 106 5.97 19.70 -20.61
N VAL A 107 6.88 20.25 -21.42
CA VAL A 107 7.45 19.55 -22.57
C VAL A 107 8.33 18.41 -22.09
N GLU A 108 9.20 18.68 -21.11
CA GLU A 108 10.09 17.68 -20.53
C GLU A 108 9.30 16.55 -19.84
N ASN A 109 8.25 16.89 -19.10
CA ASN A 109 7.41 15.87 -18.46
C ASN A 109 6.70 14.99 -19.50
N VAL A 110 6.18 15.57 -20.59
CA VAL A 110 5.55 14.81 -21.68
C VAL A 110 6.56 13.91 -22.38
N GLU A 111 7.81 14.36 -22.55
CA GLU A 111 8.88 13.52 -23.11
C GLU A 111 9.23 12.34 -22.20
N LEU A 112 9.32 12.56 -20.89
CA LEU A 112 9.56 11.53 -19.89
C LEU A 112 8.42 10.49 -19.86
N ASP A 113 7.17 10.95 -19.81
CA ASP A 113 5.98 10.09 -19.83
C ASP A 113 5.92 9.26 -21.13
N ASN A 114 6.23 9.86 -22.28
CA ASN A 114 6.27 9.17 -23.55
C ASN A 114 7.43 8.18 -23.63
N ALA A 115 8.59 8.50 -23.06
CA ALA A 115 9.72 7.59 -22.99
C ALA A 115 9.38 6.36 -22.15
N GLU A 116 8.74 6.56 -20.99
CA GLU A 116 8.28 5.47 -20.12
C GLU A 116 7.22 4.61 -20.81
N LYS A 117 6.21 5.24 -21.45
CA LYS A 117 5.20 4.54 -22.27
C LYS A 117 5.81 3.74 -23.41
N ASN A 118 6.87 4.24 -24.06
CA ASN A 118 7.55 3.52 -25.13
C ASN A 118 8.40 2.36 -24.61
N GLN A 119 9.04 2.50 -23.45
CA GLN A 119 9.71 1.39 -22.78
C GLN A 119 8.71 0.29 -22.41
N PHE A 120 7.54 0.67 -21.90
CA PHE A 120 6.46 -0.24 -21.58
C PHE A 120 6.04 -1.08 -22.79
N LYS A 121 5.74 -0.42 -23.92
CA LYS A 121 5.40 -1.10 -25.19
C LYS A 121 6.50 -2.07 -25.65
N ARG A 122 7.77 -1.70 -25.49
CA ARG A 122 8.90 -2.58 -25.86
C ARG A 122 8.97 -3.82 -24.97
N ASN A 123 8.75 -3.65 -23.66
CA ASN A 123 8.75 -4.76 -22.70
C ASN A 123 7.57 -5.71 -22.93
N ASP A 124 6.39 -5.20 -23.24
CA ASP A 124 5.22 -6.01 -23.59
C ASP A 124 5.47 -6.84 -24.86
N ASN A 125 5.97 -6.20 -25.92
CA ASN A 125 6.32 -6.90 -27.16
C ASN A 125 7.37 -8.02 -26.93
N GLN A 126 8.36 -7.78 -26.05
CA GLN A 126 9.33 -8.82 -25.69
C GLN A 126 8.70 -9.97 -24.88
N ASN A 127 7.76 -9.67 -23.99
CA ASN A 127 7.07 -10.69 -23.20
C ASN A 127 6.14 -11.53 -24.07
N GLU A 128 5.43 -10.92 -25.03
CA GLU A 128 4.64 -11.64 -26.02
C GLU A 128 5.51 -12.56 -26.88
N ALA A 129 6.61 -12.04 -27.43
CA ALA A 129 7.55 -12.81 -28.24
C ALA A 129 8.13 -14.02 -27.47
N ARG A 130 8.48 -13.83 -26.18
CA ARG A 130 8.89 -14.94 -25.31
C ARG A 130 7.77 -15.94 -25.12
N THR A 131 6.56 -15.51 -24.82
CA THR A 131 5.43 -16.43 -24.58
C THR A 131 5.09 -17.28 -25.81
N GLN A 132 5.26 -16.75 -27.02
CA GLN A 132 5.08 -17.49 -28.27
C GLN A 132 6.19 -18.53 -28.51
N ALA A 133 7.44 -18.22 -28.15
CA ALA A 133 8.56 -19.16 -28.28
C ALA A 133 8.39 -20.42 -27.40
N TRP A 134 7.83 -20.27 -26.18
CA TRP A 134 7.56 -21.40 -25.28
C TRP A 134 6.40 -22.30 -25.71
N LYS A 135 5.61 -21.91 -26.72
CA LYS A 135 4.49 -22.71 -27.26
C LYS A 135 4.87 -23.55 -28.49
N LEU A 136 6.11 -23.43 -28.96
CA LEU A 136 6.62 -24.08 -30.17
C LEU A 136 7.60 -25.23 -29.87
N ASP A 137 7.90 -25.48 -28.60
CA ASP A 137 8.63 -26.64 -28.06
C ASP A 137 7.66 -27.60 -27.35
#